data_AF-A0A7S4AFB7-F1
#
_entry.id   AF-A0A7S4AFB7-F1
#
_cell.length_a   1.000
_cell.length_b   1.000
_cell.length_c   1.000
_cell.angle_alpha   90.00
_cell.angle_beta   90.00
_cell.angle_gamma   90.00
#
_symmetry.space_group_name_H-M   'P 1'
#
loop_
_entity.id
_entity.type
_entity.pdbx_description
1 polymer ?
#
loop_
_entity_poly.entity_id
_entity_poly.type
_entity_poly.pdbx_seq_one_letter_code
_entity_poly.pdbx_strand_id
1 'polypeptide(L)'
;MSSTQLYQKNLRKLVLYRQSKKETVGQNDFPLLVFGNQENRYEDVPLEKAFEKAFAVERLKGYWEKIGISPFTRRCLQDSNVAHDLILRNDGTIDLDADPISVKLVLFEKMNGEAIRVLNDGGFNGEVFR
;
A
#
# COMPACT_ATOMS: atom_id res chain seq x y z
N MET A 1 11.65 8.82 3.87
CA MET A 1 12.37 7.59 3.47
C MET A 1 11.60 6.37 3.99
N SER A 2 11.36 5.38 3.13
CA SER A 2 10.75 4.09 3.53
C SER A 2 11.67 3.33 4.51
N SER A 3 11.11 2.47 5.37
CA SER A 3 11.90 1.66 6.32
C SER A 3 12.85 0.70 5.58
N THR A 4 12.41 0.18 4.45
CA THR A 4 13.21 -0.62 3.50
C THR A 4 14.41 0.16 2.96
N GLN A 5 14.25 1.46 2.70
CA GLN A 5 15.35 2.33 2.24
C GLN A 5 16.39 2.53 3.34
N LEU A 6 15.96 2.56 4.61
CA LEU A 6 16.86 2.71 5.75
C LEU A 6 17.70 1.46 6.00
N TYR A 7 17.07 0.29 5.96
CA TYR A 7 17.78 -0.99 6.05
C TYR A 7 18.82 -1.14 4.93
N GLN A 8 18.44 -0.85 3.68
CA GLN A 8 19.36 -0.89 2.54
C GLN A 8 20.52 0.11 2.68
N LYS A 9 20.26 1.31 3.21
CA LYS A 9 21.30 2.31 3.50
C LYS A 9 22.28 1.80 4.54
N ASN A 10 21.80 1.21 5.63
CA ASN A 10 22.64 0.59 6.66
C ASN A 10 23.47 -0.55 6.08
N LEU A 11 22.86 -1.42 5.28
CA LEU A 11 23.54 -2.54 4.64
C LEU A 11 24.68 -2.07 3.74
N ARG A 12 24.44 -1.06 2.90
CA ARG A 12 25.49 -0.48 2.05
C ARG A 12 26.67 0.05 2.86
N LYS A 13 26.40 0.77 3.94
CA LYS A 13 27.45 1.30 4.83
C LYS A 13 28.27 0.17 5.47
N LEU A 14 27.58 -0.84 5.99
CA LEU A 14 28.24 -1.95 6.68
C LEU A 14 29.07 -2.80 5.72
N VAL A 15 28.57 -3.08 4.52
CA VAL A 15 29.31 -3.80 3.47
C VAL A 15 30.61 -3.07 3.13
N LEU A 16 30.56 -1.76 2.90
CA LEU A 16 31.75 -0.98 2.58
C LEU A 16 32.78 -0.98 3.72
N TYR A 17 32.31 -0.93 4.96
CA TYR A 17 33.19 -1.01 6.13
C TYR A 17 33.84 -2.38 6.32
N ARG A 18 33.07 -3.47 6.19
CA ARG A 18 33.60 -4.82 6.28
C ARG A 18 34.63 -5.08 5.17
N GLN A 19 34.33 -4.63 3.95
CA GLN A 19 35.26 -4.74 2.82
C GLN A 19 36.58 -4.00 3.08
N SER A 20 36.57 -2.81 3.69
CA SER A 20 37.81 -2.08 4.01
C SER A 20 38.67 -2.82 5.04
N LYS A 21 38.06 -3.65 5.89
CA LYS A 21 38.73 -4.56 6.82
C LYS A 21 39.05 -5.95 6.25
N LYS A 22 38.73 -6.21 4.97
CA LYS A 22 38.80 -7.54 4.33
C LYS A 22 37.93 -8.60 5.01
N GLU A 23 36.84 -8.15 5.64
CA GLU A 23 35.82 -8.99 6.28
C GLU A 23 34.56 -9.04 5.40
N THR A 24 33.70 -10.03 5.66
CA THR A 24 32.38 -10.15 5.04
C THR A 24 31.29 -9.85 6.06
N VAL A 25 30.12 -9.41 5.59
CA VAL A 25 28.94 -9.28 6.44
C VAL A 25 28.48 -10.67 6.90
N GLY A 26 28.36 -10.86 8.20
CA GLY A 26 27.96 -12.12 8.83
C GLY A 26 26.56 -12.07 9.46
N GLN A 27 26.12 -13.16 10.09
CA GLN A 27 24.82 -13.19 10.76
C GLN A 27 24.75 -12.25 11.97
N ASN A 28 25.87 -12.07 12.67
CA ASN A 28 25.99 -11.18 13.83
C ASN A 28 25.80 -9.70 13.48
N ASP A 29 25.83 -9.36 12.19
CA ASP A 29 25.63 -8.01 11.69
C ASP A 29 24.14 -7.65 11.52
N PHE A 30 23.25 -8.63 11.42
CA PHE A 30 21.82 -8.36 11.20
C PHE A 30 21.18 -7.48 12.28
N PRO A 31 21.45 -7.68 13.58
CA PRO A 31 20.96 -6.78 14.61
C PRO A 31 21.43 -5.33 14.41
N LEU A 32 22.67 -5.11 13.95
CA LEU A 32 23.22 -3.78 13.69
C LEU A 32 22.47 -3.06 12.55
N LEU A 33 22.03 -3.80 11.53
CA LEU A 33 21.25 -3.24 10.42
C LEU A 33 19.86 -2.77 10.85
N VAL A 34 19.27 -3.43 11.85
CA VAL A 34 17.90 -3.21 12.32
C VAL A 34 17.85 -2.18 13.45
N PHE A 35 18.70 -2.36 14.47
CA PHE A 35 18.70 -1.56 15.69
C PHE A 35 19.75 -0.44 15.67
N GLY A 36 20.58 -0.38 14.62
CA GLY A 36 21.70 0.56 14.55
C GLY A 36 22.77 0.23 15.60
N ASN A 37 23.76 1.11 15.70
CA ASN A 37 24.75 1.08 16.77
C ASN A 37 24.73 2.43 17.49
N GLN A 38 24.09 2.49 18.66
CA GLN A 38 24.43 3.53 19.62
C GLN A 38 25.55 2.97 20.51
N GLU A 39 26.72 3.60 20.43
CA GLU A 39 27.82 3.44 21.39
C GLU A 39 28.45 2.04 21.46
N ASN A 40 28.30 1.22 20.42
CA ASN A 40 28.91 -0.11 20.41
C ASN A 40 30.43 0.03 20.19
N ARG A 41 31.23 -0.26 21.23
CA ARG A 41 32.72 -0.17 21.26
C ARG A 41 33.44 -0.97 20.16
N TYR A 42 32.72 -1.75 19.37
CA TYR A 42 33.28 -2.72 18.43
C TYR A 42 33.39 -2.19 17.00
N GLU A 43 32.55 -1.24 16.56
CA GLU A 43 32.54 -0.78 15.16
C GLU A 43 32.17 0.69 14.97
N ASP A 44 33.03 1.39 14.22
CA ASP A 44 33.01 2.84 14.00
C ASP A 44 32.09 3.28 12.83
N VAL A 45 31.11 2.44 12.45
CA VAL A 45 30.20 2.73 11.33
C VAL A 45 28.91 3.30 11.85
N PRO A 46 28.53 4.55 11.56
CA PRO A 46 27.27 5.11 12.03
C PRO A 46 26.08 4.49 11.28
N LEU A 47 25.37 3.57 11.94
CA LEU A 47 24.16 2.91 11.45
C LEU A 47 22.92 3.48 12.14
N GLU A 48 21.88 3.72 11.35
CA GLU A 48 20.64 4.30 11.87
C GLU A 48 19.75 3.22 12.50
N LYS A 49 18.97 3.59 13.51
CA LYS A 49 18.00 2.68 14.13
C LYS A 49 16.76 2.49 13.25
N ALA A 50 16.86 1.57 12.31
CA ALA A 50 15.83 1.34 11.30
C ALA A 50 14.49 0.92 11.93
N PHE A 51 14.53 0.08 12.96
CA PHE A 51 13.34 -0.37 13.69
C PHE A 51 12.61 0.79 14.36
N GLU A 52 13.29 1.58 15.19
CA GLU A 52 12.69 2.71 15.89
C GLU A 52 12.06 3.72 14.91
N LYS A 53 12.73 4.01 13.79
CA LYS A 53 12.19 4.92 12.76
C LYS A 53 11.04 4.32 11.93
N ALA A 54 10.96 3.01 11.82
CA ALA A 54 9.87 2.33 11.12
C ALA A 54 8.60 2.30 11.97
N PHE A 55 8.77 2.06 13.28
CA PHE A 55 7.68 1.92 14.26
C PHE A 55 7.48 3.17 15.12
N ALA A 56 8.06 4.31 14.73
CA ALA A 56 7.82 5.60 15.37
C ALA A 56 6.31 5.91 15.37
N VAL A 57 5.80 6.38 16.51
CA VAL A 57 4.37 6.59 16.73
C VAL A 57 3.79 7.55 15.69
N GLU A 58 4.52 8.61 15.34
CA GLU A 58 4.13 9.60 14.35
C GLU A 58 3.95 8.97 12.98
N ARG A 59 4.84 8.04 12.64
CA ARG A 59 4.81 7.33 11.37
C ARG A 59 3.67 6.32 11.31
N LEU A 60 3.46 5.57 12.39
CA LEU A 60 2.32 4.64 12.51
C LEU A 60 1.00 5.38 12.40
N LYS A 61 0.86 6.53 13.09
CA LYS A 61 -0.31 7.40 12.96
C LYS A 61 -0.53 7.87 11.52
N GLY A 62 0.53 8.29 10.83
CA GLY A 62 0.43 8.67 9.42
C GLY A 62 -0.01 7.51 8.51
N TYR A 63 0.39 6.27 8.80
CA TYR A 63 -0.13 5.11 8.08
C TYR A 63 -1.59 4.83 8.42
N TRP A 64 -1.95 4.87 9.70
CA TRP A 64 -3.34 4.67 10.15
C TRP A 64 -4.28 5.70 9.56
N GLU A 65 -3.83 6.94 9.39
CA GLU A 65 -4.60 7.98 8.72
C GLU A 65 -4.80 7.66 7.23
N LYS A 66 -3.77 7.17 6.53
CA LYS A 66 -3.87 6.82 5.10
C LYS A 66 -4.88 5.72 4.84
N ILE A 67 -4.84 4.65 5.63
CA ILE A 67 -5.78 3.53 5.53
C ILE A 67 -7.11 3.83 6.23
N GLY A 68 -7.16 4.92 7.00
CA GLY A 68 -8.33 5.37 7.74
C GLY A 68 -8.73 4.45 8.90
N ILE A 69 -7.76 3.91 9.64
CA ILE A 69 -8.03 3.22 10.92
C ILE A 69 -8.35 4.23 12.04
N SER A 70 -7.64 5.36 12.07
CA SER A 70 -7.77 6.35 13.15
C SER A 70 -7.64 7.78 12.61
N PRO A 71 -8.75 8.54 12.50
CA PRO A 71 -10.13 8.13 12.76
C PRO A 71 -10.59 7.03 11.79
N PHE A 72 -11.53 6.19 12.24
CA PHE A 72 -12.05 5.10 11.42
C PHE A 72 -12.85 5.67 10.24
N THR A 73 -12.19 5.76 9.10
CA THR A 73 -12.67 6.34 7.85
C THR A 73 -12.37 5.31 6.78
N ARG A 74 -13.32 4.97 5.91
CA ARG A 74 -13.10 3.97 4.85
C ARG A 74 -12.23 4.51 3.71
N ARG A 75 -11.17 5.25 4.04
CA ARG A 75 -10.31 5.99 3.11
C ARG A 75 -9.54 5.09 2.16
N CYS A 76 -9.24 3.87 2.58
CA CYS A 76 -8.67 2.85 1.70
C CYS A 76 -9.53 2.58 0.46
N LEU A 77 -10.85 2.72 0.54
CA LEU A 77 -11.77 2.56 -0.59
C LEU A 77 -11.64 3.69 -1.63
N GLN A 78 -10.87 4.75 -1.36
CA GLN A 78 -10.69 5.84 -2.33
C GLN A 78 -9.43 5.65 -3.19
N ASP A 79 -8.63 4.62 -2.91
CA ASP A 79 -7.43 4.32 -3.70
C ASP A 79 -7.83 3.75 -5.07
N SER A 80 -7.24 4.29 -6.13
CA SER A 80 -7.51 3.86 -7.51
C SER A 80 -7.17 2.40 -7.78
N ASN A 81 -6.33 1.79 -6.94
CA ASN A 81 -5.95 0.38 -7.06
C ASN A 81 -6.90 -0.57 -6.33
N VAL A 82 -7.88 -0.04 -5.60
CA VAL A 82 -8.90 -0.85 -4.94
C VAL A 82 -10.02 -1.13 -5.93
N ALA A 83 -10.28 -2.41 -6.15
CA ALA A 83 -11.43 -2.86 -6.90
C ALA A 83 -12.69 -2.70 -6.04
N HIS A 84 -13.76 -2.22 -6.68
CA HIS A 84 -15.07 -2.03 -6.07
C HIS A 84 -16.03 -3.04 -6.66
N ASP A 85 -16.62 -3.87 -5.82
CA ASP A 85 -17.57 -4.90 -6.23
C ASP A 85 -18.99 -4.53 -5.80
N LEU A 86 -19.96 -4.83 -6.65
CA LEU A 86 -21.37 -4.72 -6.31
C LEU A 86 -21.76 -5.92 -5.44
N ILE A 87 -22.00 -5.67 -4.16
CA ILE A 87 -22.46 -6.70 -3.24
C ILE A 87 -23.98 -6.78 -3.32
N LEU A 88 -24.48 -7.95 -3.71
CA LEU A 88 -25.91 -8.26 -3.74
C LEU A 88 -26.31 -8.96 -2.45
N ARG A 89 -27.42 -8.52 -1.85
CA ARG A 89 -28.11 -9.22 -0.76
C ARG A 89 -28.88 -10.42 -1.31
N ASN A 90 -29.32 -11.29 -0.41
CA ASN A 90 -30.08 -12.50 -0.75
C ASN A 90 -31.41 -12.22 -1.48
N ASP A 91 -31.96 -11.02 -1.32
CA ASP A 91 -33.17 -10.55 -2.00
C ASP A 91 -32.88 -9.91 -3.38
N GLY A 92 -31.62 -9.91 -3.84
CA GLY A 92 -31.19 -9.31 -5.09
C GLY A 92 -31.00 -7.79 -5.02
N THR A 93 -31.17 -7.16 -3.86
CA THR A 93 -30.89 -5.72 -3.68
C THR A 93 -29.41 -5.46 -3.47
N ILE A 94 -28.94 -4.27 -3.83
CA ILE A 94 -27.53 -3.89 -3.68
C ILE A 94 -27.27 -3.41 -2.25
N ASP A 95 -26.20 -3.92 -1.65
CA ASP A 95 -25.74 -3.49 -0.33
C ASP A 95 -24.89 -2.22 -0.40
N LEU A 96 -25.57 -1.09 -0.35
CA LEU A 96 -24.93 0.23 -0.42
C LEU A 96 -24.12 0.58 0.84
N ASP A 97 -24.34 -0.12 1.95
CA ASP A 97 -23.60 0.13 3.21
C ASP A 97 -22.21 -0.51 3.19
N ALA A 98 -22.06 -1.60 2.44
CA ALA A 98 -20.82 -2.35 2.32
C ALA A 98 -19.74 -1.55 1.57
N ASP A 99 -20.11 -0.90 0.47
CA ASP A 99 -19.24 0.00 -0.27
C ASP A 99 -20.01 1.22 -0.80
N PRO A 100 -19.75 2.44 -0.27
CA PRO A 100 -20.39 3.67 -0.72
C PRO A 100 -20.18 3.98 -2.22
N ILE A 101 -19.11 3.48 -2.84
CA ILE A 101 -18.83 3.68 -4.26
C ILE A 101 -19.77 2.85 -5.15
N SER A 102 -20.37 1.80 -4.62
CA SER A 102 -21.37 0.97 -5.32
C SER A 102 -22.50 1.81 -5.91
N VAL A 103 -22.98 2.83 -5.20
CA VAL A 103 -24.03 3.75 -5.69
C VAL A 103 -23.66 4.37 -7.04
N LYS A 104 -22.40 4.80 -7.18
CA LYS A 104 -21.88 5.43 -8.39
C LYS A 104 -21.73 4.42 -9.52
N LEU A 105 -21.27 3.20 -9.21
CA LEU A 105 -21.13 2.12 -10.19
C LEU A 105 -22.49 1.71 -10.77
N VAL A 106 -23.51 1.61 -9.94
CA VAL A 106 -24.90 1.32 -10.37
C VAL A 106 -25.42 2.40 -11.32
N LEU A 107 -25.13 3.67 -11.01
CA LEU A 107 -25.50 4.77 -11.90
C LEU A 107 -24.80 4.64 -13.25
N PHE A 108 -23.51 4.32 -13.27
CA PHE A 108 -22.77 4.11 -14.51
C PHE A 108 -23.28 2.92 -15.31
N GLU A 109 -23.60 1.80 -14.66
CA GLU A 109 -24.21 0.65 -15.30
C GLU A 109 -25.55 1.01 -15.94
N LYS A 110 -26.41 1.74 -15.22
CA LYS A 110 -27.70 2.21 -15.75
C LYS A 110 -27.51 3.13 -16.96
N MET A 111 -26.62 4.11 -16.87
CA MET A 111 -26.34 5.04 -17.98
C MET A 111 -25.78 4.31 -19.20
N ASN A 112 -24.88 3.35 -18.99
CA ASN A 112 -24.34 2.51 -20.05
C ASN A 112 -25.45 1.68 -20.70
N GLY A 113 -26.34 1.08 -19.91
CA GLY A 113 -27.49 0.34 -20.42
C GLY A 113 -28.44 1.20 -21.27
N GLU A 114 -28.72 2.43 -20.84
CA GLU A 114 -29.52 3.39 -21.61
C GLU A 114 -28.83 3.77 -22.92
N ALA A 115 -27.53 4.04 -22.90
CA ALA A 115 -26.74 4.35 -24.08
C ALA A 115 -26.73 3.19 -25.09
N ILE A 116 -26.50 1.95 -24.60
CA ILE A 116 -26.54 0.74 -25.43
C ILE A 116 -27.93 0.57 -26.07
N ARG A 117 -29.01 0.79 -25.31
CA ARG A 117 -30.37 0.71 -25.85
C ARG A 117 -30.57 1.71 -26.99
N VAL A 118 -30.18 2.97 -26.80
CA VAL A 118 -30.29 4.01 -27.84
C VAL A 118 -29.49 3.64 -29.09
N LEU A 119 -28.28 3.09 -28.93
CA LEU A 119 -27.46 2.64 -30.06
C LEU A 119 -28.10 1.47 -30.80
N ASN A 120 -28.62 0.48 -30.06
CA ASN A 120 -29.32 -0.66 -30.65
C ASN A 120 -30.59 -0.21 -31.41
N ASP A 121 -31.37 0.70 -30.83
CA ASP A 121 -32.55 1.30 -31.48
C ASP A 121 -32.17 2.08 -32.74
N GLY A 122 -30.97 2.68 -32.77
CA GLY A 122 -30.37 3.32 -33.94
C GLY A 122 -29.82 2.35 -35.00
N GLY A 123 -29.96 1.03 -34.80
CA GLY A 123 -29.51 0.00 -35.73
C GLY A 123 -28.04 -0.39 -35.60
N PHE A 124 -27.33 0.09 -34.58
CA PHE A 124 -25.96 -0.33 -34.31
C PHE A 124 -25.96 -1.68 -33.57
N ASN A 125 -25.31 -2.71 -34.15
CA ASN A 125 -25.20 -4.02 -33.52
C ASN A 125 -23.83 -4.19 -32.83
N GLY A 126 -23.84 -4.15 -31.49
CA GLY A 126 -22.65 -4.34 -30.67
C GLY A 126 -22.05 -5.75 -30.68
N GLU A 127 -22.78 -6.77 -31.18
CA GLU A 127 -22.27 -8.14 -31.30
C GLU A 127 -21.29 -8.32 -32.47
N VAL A 128 -21.23 -7.35 -33.40
CA VAL A 128 -20.33 -7.39 -34.56
C VAL A 128 -18.85 -7.20 -34.15
N PHE A 129 -18.60 -6.63 -32.96
CA PHE A 129 -17.27 -6.30 -32.46
C PHE A 129 -16.85 -7.08 -31.20
N ARG A 130 -17.60 -8.14 -30.86
CA ARG A 130 -17.30 -9.04 -29.75
C ARG A 130 -16.43 -10.20 -30.22
#